data_AF-A0A1R3IJT2-F1
#
_entry.id   AF-A0A1R3IJT2-F1
#
_cell.length_a   1.000
_cell.length_b   1.000
_cell.length_c   1.000
_cell.angle_alpha   90.00
_cell.angle_beta   90.00
_cell.angle_gamma   90.00
#
_symmetry.space_group_name_H-M   'P 1'
#
loop_
_entity.id
_entity.type
_entity.pdbx_description
1 polymer ?
#
loop_
_entity_poly.entity_id
_entity_poly.type
_entity_poly.pdbx_seq_one_letter_code
_entity_poly.pdbx_strand_id
1 'polypeptide(L)'
;MGTYDTLLLAFDMDKRVDEAESLWNMILHVHTRSISKQLFSRMISLYDHHDMQEKVIEVFADMEELRVRPDENTVKKIARAFQKLGQEDKQKLVLRRYLSKWKYIHFNGERVRVKRYDSDED
;
A
#
# COMPACT_ATOMS: atom_id res chain seq x y z
N MET A 1 -16.53 -5.16 -9.39
CA MET A 1 -15.43 -5.90 -8.76
C MET A 1 -15.43 -5.70 -7.23
N GLY A 2 -16.55 -5.94 -6.54
CA GLY A 2 -16.60 -5.88 -5.06
C GLY A 2 -16.38 -7.26 -4.41
N THR A 3 -16.69 -8.33 -5.14
CA THR A 3 -16.71 -9.70 -4.62
C THR A 3 -15.33 -10.19 -4.16
N TYR A 4 -14.28 -9.96 -4.96
CA TYR A 4 -12.91 -10.33 -4.58
C TYR A 4 -12.42 -9.53 -3.38
N ASP A 5 -12.74 -8.23 -3.32
CA ASP A 5 -12.36 -7.39 -2.20
C ASP A 5 -12.99 -7.89 -0.90
N THR A 6 -14.28 -8.20 -0.89
CA THR A 6 -14.94 -8.76 0.31
C THR A 6 -14.32 -10.08 0.75
N LEU A 7 -14.02 -10.99 -0.19
CA LEU A 7 -13.44 -12.29 0.15
C LEU A 7 -12.00 -12.16 0.69
N LEU A 8 -11.18 -11.30 0.09
CA LEU A 8 -9.85 -10.97 0.62
C LEU A 8 -9.92 -10.32 2.01
N LEU A 9 -10.96 -9.52 2.30
CA LEU A 9 -11.16 -8.99 3.66
C LEU A 9 -11.41 -10.09 4.66
N ALA A 10 -12.29 -11.03 4.30
CA ALA A 10 -12.67 -12.12 5.19
C ALA A 10 -11.45 -12.99 5.51
N PHE A 11 -10.64 -13.33 4.50
CA PHE A 11 -9.40 -14.07 4.73
C PHE A 11 -8.39 -13.30 5.59
N ASP A 12 -8.23 -11.99 5.37
CA ASP A 12 -7.38 -11.15 6.22
C ASP A 12 -7.82 -11.19 7.69
N MET A 13 -9.12 -10.98 7.93
CA MET A 13 -9.70 -10.96 9.28
C MET A 13 -9.60 -12.32 9.99
N ASP A 14 -9.74 -13.42 9.25
CA ASP A 14 -9.63 -14.79 9.76
C ASP A 14 -8.19 -15.30 9.87
N LYS A 15 -7.18 -14.47 9.55
CA LYS A 15 -5.75 -14.85 9.50
C LYS A 15 -5.44 -15.99 8.51
N ARG A 16 -6.22 -16.04 7.45
CA ARG A 16 -6.23 -17.07 6.40
C ARG A 16 -5.38 -16.63 5.20
N VAL A 17 -4.10 -16.37 5.46
CA VAL A 17 -3.20 -15.74 4.48
C VAL A 17 -2.99 -16.61 3.25
N ASP A 18 -2.77 -17.92 3.41
CA ASP A 18 -2.54 -18.85 2.29
C ASP A 18 -3.71 -18.89 1.29
N GLU A 19 -4.94 -18.78 1.79
CA GLU A 19 -6.14 -18.74 0.96
C GLU A 19 -6.31 -17.39 0.26
N ALA A 20 -5.92 -16.30 0.92
CA ALA A 20 -5.83 -15.00 0.29
C ALA A 20 -4.76 -14.98 -0.82
N GLU A 21 -3.59 -15.58 -0.61
CA GLU A 21 -2.53 -15.70 -1.63
C GLU A 21 -3.02 -16.54 -2.82
N SER A 22 -3.67 -17.66 -2.55
CA SER A 22 -4.25 -18.53 -3.59
C SER A 22 -5.27 -17.77 -4.44
N LEU A 23 -6.16 -17.01 -3.80
CA LEU A 23 -7.13 -16.15 -4.49
C LEU A 23 -6.43 -15.03 -5.27
N TRP A 24 -5.41 -14.39 -4.69
CA TRP A 24 -4.64 -13.34 -5.34
C TRP A 24 -3.95 -13.84 -6.61
N ASN A 25 -3.28 -14.98 -6.53
CA ASN A 25 -2.62 -15.62 -7.69
C ASN A 25 -3.64 -15.97 -8.79
N MET A 26 -4.83 -16.45 -8.42
CA MET A 26 -5.91 -16.66 -9.39
C MET A 26 -6.36 -15.35 -10.04
N ILE A 27 -6.52 -14.27 -9.27
CA ILE A 27 -6.87 -12.94 -9.80
C ILE A 27 -5.80 -12.43 -10.76
N LEU A 28 -4.52 -12.52 -10.40
CA LEU A 28 -3.38 -12.12 -11.24
C LEU A 28 -3.41 -12.85 -12.58
N HIS A 29 -3.66 -14.17 -12.56
CA HIS A 29 -3.69 -15.00 -13.76
C HIS A 29 -4.89 -14.71 -14.66
N VAL A 30 -6.08 -14.49 -14.09
CA VAL A 30 -7.31 -14.24 -14.87
C VAL A 30 -7.37 -12.80 -15.40
N HIS A 31 -6.83 -11.83 -14.64
CA HIS A 31 -6.99 -10.39 -14.91
C HIS A 31 -5.64 -9.70 -15.15
N THR A 32 -4.79 -10.30 -15.98
CA THR A 32 -3.37 -9.92 -16.19
C THR A 32 -3.11 -8.45 -16.52
N ARG A 33 -4.09 -7.69 -17.02
CA ARG A 33 -3.92 -6.28 -17.44
C ARG A 33 -4.89 -5.27 -16.82
N SER A 34 -5.79 -5.69 -15.92
CA SER A 34 -6.87 -4.82 -15.44
C SER A 34 -7.20 -5.00 -13.96
N ILE A 35 -6.19 -5.25 -13.14
CA ILE A 35 -6.36 -5.32 -11.69
C ILE A 35 -6.58 -3.90 -11.15
N SER A 36 -7.62 -3.73 -10.34
CA SER A 36 -7.93 -2.42 -9.78
C SER A 36 -6.93 -2.02 -8.71
N LYS A 37 -6.66 -0.72 -8.60
CA LYS A 37 -5.89 -0.14 -7.50
C LYS A 37 -6.38 -0.60 -6.12
N GLN A 38 -7.69 -0.78 -5.95
CA GLN A 38 -8.27 -1.21 -4.68
C GLN A 38 -7.83 -2.61 -4.27
N LEU A 39 -7.74 -3.55 -5.22
CA LEU A 39 -7.27 -4.91 -4.92
C LEU A 39 -5.79 -4.94 -4.53
N PHE A 40 -4.95 -4.15 -5.20
CA PHE A 40 -3.56 -3.96 -4.77
C PHE A 40 -3.47 -3.36 -3.36
N SER A 41 -4.20 -2.27 -3.09
CA SER A 41 -4.26 -1.64 -1.76
C SER A 41 -4.76 -2.64 -0.70
N ARG A 42 -5.67 -3.56 -1.06
CA ARG A 42 -6.14 -4.62 -0.17
C ARG A 42 -5.03 -5.62 0.15
N MET A 43 -4.34 -6.17 -0.84
CA MET A 43 -3.24 -7.12 -0.60
C MET A 43 -2.11 -6.50 0.20
N ILE A 44 -1.73 -5.25 -0.08
CA ILE A 44 -0.74 -4.53 0.74
C ILE A 44 -1.21 -4.38 2.18
N SER A 45 -2.50 -4.09 2.41
CA SER A 45 -3.04 -3.98 3.77
C SER A 45 -3.04 -5.33 4.49
N LEU A 46 -3.38 -6.40 3.80
CA LEU A 46 -3.36 -7.77 4.32
C LEU A 46 -1.93 -8.15 4.73
N TYR A 47 -0.96 -8.03 3.83
CA TYR A 47 0.43 -8.40 4.16
C TYR A 47 1.05 -7.51 5.25
N ASP A 48 0.76 -6.21 5.29
CA ASP A 48 1.21 -5.33 6.38
C ASP A 48 0.59 -5.72 7.73
N HIS A 49 -0.68 -6.16 7.75
CA HIS A 49 -1.37 -6.63 8.94
C HIS A 49 -0.76 -7.92 9.52
N HIS A 50 -0.29 -8.83 8.65
CA HIS A 50 0.35 -10.10 9.04
C HIS A 50 1.88 -10.04 9.12
N ASP A 51 2.45 -8.83 9.17
CA ASP A 51 3.90 -8.60 9.30
C ASP A 51 4.76 -9.18 8.16
N MET A 52 4.21 -9.28 6.94
CA MET A 52 4.89 -9.84 5.76
C MET A 52 5.47 -8.74 4.87
N GLN A 53 6.53 -8.07 5.32
CA GLN A 53 7.06 -6.91 4.60
C GLN A 53 7.59 -7.20 3.21
N GLU A 54 8.24 -8.35 3.01
CA GLU A 54 8.76 -8.75 1.69
C GLU A 54 7.62 -8.83 0.67
N LYS A 55 6.48 -9.43 1.06
CA LYS A 55 5.27 -9.49 0.23
C LYS A 55 4.65 -8.12 -0.05
N VAL A 56 4.70 -7.19 0.91
CA VAL A 56 4.29 -5.79 0.64
C VAL A 56 5.15 -5.18 -0.46
N ILE A 57 6.46 -5.42 -0.45
CA ILE A 57 7.38 -4.90 -1.47
C ILE A 57 7.16 -5.59 -2.82
N GLU A 58 6.91 -6.89 -2.85
CA GLU A 58 6.55 -7.63 -4.09
C GLU A 58 5.31 -7.02 -4.74
N VAL A 59 4.21 -6.88 -4.01
CA VAL A 59 2.96 -6.29 -4.54
C VAL A 59 3.17 -4.84 -4.98
N PHE A 60 4.02 -4.08 -4.28
CA PHE A 60 4.36 -2.72 -4.71
C PHE A 60 5.17 -2.69 -6.01
N ALA A 61 6.09 -3.64 -6.23
CA ALA A 61 6.80 -3.77 -7.49
C ALA A 61 5.83 -4.04 -8.65
N ASP A 62 4.84 -4.92 -8.45
CA ASP A 62 3.79 -5.17 -9.45
C ASP A 62 2.97 -3.90 -9.76
N MET A 63 2.65 -3.09 -8.73
CA MET A 63 1.98 -1.81 -8.93
C MET A 63 2.82 -0.84 -9.78
N GLU A 64 4.14 -0.78 -9.54
CA GLU A 64 5.06 0.04 -10.35
C GLU A 64 5.11 -0.43 -11.81
N GLU A 65 5.26 -1.74 -12.02
CA GLU A 65 5.33 -2.35 -13.35
C GLU A 65 4.05 -2.07 -14.17
N LEU A 66 2.89 -2.22 -13.52
CA LEU A 66 1.58 -1.97 -14.12
C LEU A 66 1.18 -0.49 -14.12
N ARG A 67 2.06 0.41 -13.65
CA ARG A 67 1.84 1.86 -13.55
C ARG A 67 0.59 2.23 -12.74
N VAL A 68 0.24 1.41 -11.76
CA VAL A 68 -0.86 1.65 -10.83
C VAL A 68 -0.38 2.52 -9.68
N ARG A 69 -0.84 3.77 -9.62
CA ARG A 69 -0.43 4.70 -8.55
C ARG A 69 -1.07 4.35 -7.20
N PRO A 70 -0.31 4.02 -6.14
CA PRO A 70 -0.85 3.76 -4.82
C PRO A 70 -1.53 5.00 -4.22
N ASP A 71 -2.49 4.79 -3.31
CA ASP A 71 -3.04 5.89 -2.50
C ASP A 71 -2.13 6.18 -1.31
N GLU A 72 -2.41 7.30 -0.62
CA GLU A 72 -1.60 7.75 0.51
C GLU A 72 -1.50 6.70 1.63
N ASN A 73 -2.57 5.96 1.90
CA ASN A 73 -2.56 4.95 2.97
C ASN A 73 -1.65 3.79 2.58
N THR A 74 -1.79 3.30 1.35
CA THR A 74 -0.94 2.25 0.77
C THR A 74 0.53 2.67 0.76
N VAL A 75 0.83 3.92 0.38
CA VAL A 75 2.20 4.47 0.40
C VAL A 75 2.83 4.43 1.80
N LYS A 76 2.06 4.76 2.84
CA LYS A 76 2.56 4.70 4.24
C LYS A 76 2.89 3.27 4.66
N LYS A 77 2.09 2.29 4.24
CA LYS A 77 2.36 0.86 4.52
C LYS A 77 3.62 0.38 3.79
N ILE A 78 3.76 0.72 2.50
CA ILE A 78 4.96 0.42 1.72
C ILE A 78 6.20 1.04 2.37
N ALA A 79 6.13 2.32 2.76
CA ALA A 79 7.21 3.01 3.44
C ALA A 79 7.60 2.33 4.77
N ARG A 80 6.61 1.89 5.56
CA ARG A 80 6.83 1.12 6.80
C ARG A 80 7.47 -0.23 6.52
N ALA A 81 7.08 -0.92 5.45
CA ALA A 81 7.69 -2.18 5.05
C ALA A 81 9.17 -2.00 4.71
N PHE A 82 9.53 -0.98 3.93
CA PHE A 82 10.93 -0.64 3.67
C PHE A 82 11.71 -0.35 4.96
N GLN A 83 11.12 0.41 5.88
CA GLN A 83 11.73 0.72 7.18
C GLN A 83 12.03 -0.55 8.00
N LYS A 84 11.05 -1.45 8.12
CA LYS A 84 11.19 -2.72 8.86
C LYS A 84 12.24 -3.64 8.25
N LEU A 85 12.47 -3.55 6.94
CA LEU A 85 13.54 -4.27 6.23
C LEU A 85 14.89 -3.54 6.28
N GLY A 86 15.02 -2.43 7.01
CA GLY A 86 16.25 -1.63 7.11
C GLY A 86 16.59 -0.85 5.83
N GLN A 87 15.63 -0.66 4.92
CA GLN A 87 15.82 -0.01 3.62
C GLN A 87 15.34 1.46 3.66
N GLU A 88 15.92 2.26 4.56
CA GLU A 88 15.49 3.65 4.83
C GLU A 88 15.60 4.57 3.61
N ASP A 89 16.60 4.39 2.75
CA ASP A 89 16.74 5.16 1.51
C ASP A 89 15.52 4.96 0.60
N LYS A 90 15.07 3.71 0.44
CA LYS A 90 13.89 3.39 -0.37
C LYS A 90 12.61 3.90 0.28
N GLN A 91 12.52 3.86 1.61
CA GLN A 91 11.42 4.49 2.34
C GLN A 91 11.34 5.99 2.01
N LYS A 92 12.44 6.73 2.14
CA LYS A 92 12.52 8.17 1.82
C LYS A 92 12.13 8.43 0.36
N LEU A 93 12.63 7.62 -0.58
CA LEU A 93 12.29 7.73 -2.01
C LEU A 93 10.79 7.54 -2.28
N VAL A 94 10.17 6.49 -1.74
CA VAL A 94 8.73 6.22 -1.93
C VAL A 94 7.87 7.34 -1.35
N LEU A 95 8.21 7.81 -0.16
CA LEU A 95 7.52 8.91 0.51
C LEU A 95 7.63 10.21 -0.30
N ARG A 96 8.82 10.56 -0.79
CA ARG A 96 9.05 11.75 -1.63
C ARG A 96 8.33 11.65 -2.99
N ARG A 97 8.31 10.46 -3.61
CA ARG A 97 7.69 10.24 -4.91
C ARG A 97 6.16 10.32 -4.87
N TYR A 98 5.54 9.74 -3.84
CA TYR A 98 4.10 9.54 -3.85
C TYR A 98 3.30 10.50 -2.96
N LEU A 99 3.89 11.05 -1.90
CA LEU A 99 3.20 11.98 -1.01
C LEU A 99 3.57 13.43 -1.32
N SER A 100 2.55 14.29 -1.36
CA SER A 100 2.76 15.74 -1.46
C SER A 100 3.45 16.29 -0.21
N LYS A 101 4.37 17.24 -0.39
CA LYS A 101 5.06 17.95 0.71
C LYS A 101 4.09 18.59 1.71
N TRP A 102 2.90 18.95 1.25
CA TRP A 102 1.84 19.56 2.04
C TRP A 102 0.65 18.61 2.14
N LYS A 103 0.00 18.58 3.31
CA LYS A 103 -1.31 17.97 3.51
C LYS A 103 -2.28 19.00 4.07
N TYR A 104 -3.55 18.85 3.74
CA TYR A 104 -4.61 19.64 4.36
C TYR A 104 -5.20 18.83 5.50
N ILE A 105 -5.34 19.45 6.65
CA ILE A 105 -6.02 18.88 7.80
C ILE A 105 -7.15 19.81 8.21
N HIS A 106 -8.19 19.24 8.80
CA HIS A 106 -9.19 20.03 9.50
C HIS A 106 -8.73 20.23 10.94
N PHE A 107 -8.65 21.48 11.38
CA PHE A 107 -8.29 21.85 12.74
C PHE A 107 -9.19 22.99 13.18
N ASN A 108 -9.90 22.81 14.30
CA ASN A 108 -10.89 23.77 14.81
C ASN A 108 -11.93 24.24 13.77
N GLY A 109 -12.40 23.34 12.92
CA GLY A 109 -13.37 23.67 11.85
C GLY A 109 -12.76 24.32 10.61
N GLU A 110 -11.48 24.71 10.64
CA GLU A 110 -10.78 25.32 9.50
C GLU A 110 -9.94 24.29 8.73
N ARG A 111 -9.76 24.51 7.43
CA ARG A 111 -8.84 23.73 6.58
C ARG A 111 -7.47 24.38 6.58
N VAL A 112 -6.54 23.78 7.31
CA VAL A 112 -5.16 24.27 7.44
C VAL A 112 -4.22 23.41 6.58
N ARG A 113 -3.30 24.07 5.86
CA ARG A 113 -2.23 23.40 5.11
C ARG A 113 -1.01 23.21 6.01
N VAL A 114 -0.63 21.97 6.27
CA VAL A 114 0.53 21.62 7.09
C VAL A 114 1.58 20.87 6.27
N LYS A 115 2.86 21.09 6.58
CA LYS A 115 3.98 20.39 5.94
C LYS A 115 4.06 18.96 6.47
N ARG A 116 4.41 17.99 5.63
CA ARG A 116 4.54 16.57 6.04
C ARG A 116 5.87 16.23 6.67
N TYR A 117 6.95 16.81 6.16
CA TYR A 117 8.32 16.58 6.59
C TYR A 117 8.96 17.92 6.92
N ASP A 118 9.69 18.00 8.02
CA ASP A 118 10.64 19.08 8.23
C ASP A 118 11.78 18.90 7.22
N SER A 119 12.21 20.00 6.60
CA SER A 119 12.95 19.95 5.34
C SER A 119 14.46 19.90 5.53
N ASP A 120 14.95 19.29 6.60
CA ASP A 120 16.35 19.46 7.01
C ASP A 120 17.05 18.12 7.27
N GLU A 121 16.81 17.12 6.42
CA GLU A 121 17.72 15.97 6.27
C GLU A 121 17.83 15.61 4.78
N ASP A 122 18.71 16.35 4.12
CA ASP A 122 19.33 15.99 2.84
C ASP A 122 20.66 15.26 3.10
#